data_AF-A0A1W9IZS2-F1
#
_entry.id   AF-A0A1W9IZS2-F1
#
_cell.length_a   1.000
_cell.length_b   1.000
_cell.length_c   1.000
_cell.angle_alpha   90.00
_cell.angle_beta   90.00
_cell.angle_gamma   90.00
#
_symmetry.space_group_name_H-M   'P 1'
#
loop_
_entity.id
_entity.type
_entity.pdbx_description
1 polymer ?
#
loop_
_entity_poly.entity_id
_entity_poly.type
_entity_poly.pdbx_seq_one_letter_code
_entity_poly.pdbx_strand_id
1 'polypeptide(L)'
;MIHWGSRCLTLLLGCSALVFAQDVSGMCQVEAPAGGTGRPLVKKLAPGCSAVERETHAVSSVAIMEALERGQAVELAGVIVRGDLIFDRLPVQTAKMKRGSPPEHQEPPNQLSGQEVQLVRGALTISDSVVLGAMRYRSAQGTLQFDGPVDFHGTTFTEGVDLSRARFQGSVDLSGVVLQKETFFIQGQFTQSLACREAKFGPHTRFHRAMFHGPVDCTGALFDGLAEFLEVTFQQQALFARVRFGSGTGFSGSRFAQQVSFHEAIFSRDTFFGFVVFEGAASFAGAQFLGKADFSDAEFKQPDDLARARFDQPALLVRTQRAVQDQPDKGMDSPIGQYALTVGLLFLAAMLLAYALKRK
;
A
#
# COMPACT_ATOMS: atom_id res chain seq x y z
N MET A 1 52.88 51.77 67.76
CA MET A 1 53.97 51.75 66.76
C MET A 1 53.46 51.08 65.49
N ILE A 2 53.39 51.91 64.45
CA ILE A 2 53.37 51.69 62.99
C ILE A 2 53.76 50.28 62.46
N HIS A 3 52.89 49.76 61.56
CA HIS A 3 53.07 48.93 60.33
C HIS A 3 53.83 47.57 60.38
N TRP A 4 53.54 46.51 59.58
CA TRP A 4 52.98 46.36 58.22
C TRP A 4 52.60 44.87 57.93
N GLY A 5 51.77 44.60 56.90
CA GLY A 5 51.76 43.32 56.15
C GLY A 5 50.48 42.45 56.23
N SER A 6 49.43 42.78 55.46
CA SER A 6 49.01 42.10 54.20
C SER A 6 48.41 40.67 54.37
N ARG A 7 47.08 40.58 54.49
CA ARG A 7 46.09 40.14 53.46
C ARG A 7 46.12 38.63 53.10
N CYS A 8 45.03 37.94 53.44
CA CYS A 8 44.28 37.15 52.46
C CYS A 8 42.83 36.94 52.94
N LEU A 9 41.87 37.42 52.14
CA LEU A 9 40.43 37.43 52.38
C LEU A 9 39.82 36.41 51.40
N THR A 10 39.25 35.32 51.90
CA THR A 10 38.54 34.34 51.05
C THR A 10 37.03 34.52 51.19
N LEU A 11 36.41 34.88 50.07
CA LEU A 11 34.98 35.04 49.87
C LEU A 11 34.24 33.70 49.94
N LEU A 12 33.16 33.66 50.72
CA LEU A 12 32.06 32.69 50.59
C LEU A 12 30.96 33.33 49.72
N LEU A 13 30.87 32.91 48.46
CA LEU A 13 29.77 33.25 47.56
C LEU A 13 28.81 32.07 47.50
N GLY A 14 27.60 32.28 48.03
CA GLY A 14 26.47 31.38 47.83
C GLY A 14 25.97 31.49 46.39
N CYS A 15 26.05 30.38 45.65
CA CYS A 15 25.37 30.21 44.38
C CYS A 15 24.00 29.58 44.65
N SER A 16 22.99 30.42 44.86
CA SER A 16 21.60 30.05 44.61
C SER A 16 21.43 29.89 43.09
N ALA A 17 21.52 28.66 42.62
CA ALA A 17 21.12 28.31 41.26
C ALA A 17 19.61 28.50 41.16
N LEU A 18 19.20 29.67 40.65
CA LEU A 18 17.90 29.85 40.04
C LEU A 18 17.82 28.88 38.86
N VAL A 19 17.23 27.71 39.12
CA VAL A 19 16.69 26.87 38.06
C VAL A 19 15.53 27.68 37.47
N PHE A 20 15.81 28.40 36.39
CA PHE A 20 14.77 28.81 35.47
C PHE A 20 14.17 27.51 34.94
N ALA A 21 13.07 27.07 35.54
CA ALA A 21 12.11 26.23 34.84
C ALA A 21 11.72 27.04 33.61
N GLN A 22 12.30 26.68 32.46
CA GLN A 22 11.74 27.09 31.19
C GLN A 22 10.40 26.38 31.12
N ASP A 23 9.34 27.10 31.48
CA ASP A 23 8.01 26.84 30.94
C ASP A 23 8.17 26.95 29.42
N VAL A 24 8.43 25.82 28.77
CA VAL A 24 8.22 25.68 27.34
C VAL A 24 6.71 25.55 27.16
N SER A 25 5.99 26.65 27.38
CA SER A 25 4.68 26.86 26.75
C SER A 25 4.96 27.16 25.28
N GLY A 26 5.50 26.18 24.56
CA GLY A 26 5.62 26.26 23.11
C GLY A 26 4.23 26.18 22.55
N MET A 27 3.58 27.32 22.30
CA MET A 27 2.23 27.34 21.74
C MET A 27 2.20 26.49 20.46
N CYS A 28 1.25 25.56 20.37
CA CYS A 28 1.01 24.79 19.16
C CYS A 28 0.96 25.69 17.92
N GLN A 29 1.92 25.51 17.02
CA GLN A 29 1.94 26.24 15.75
C GLN A 29 0.86 25.68 14.84
N VAL A 30 -0.05 26.56 14.43
CA VAL A 30 -1.16 26.24 13.54
C VAL A 30 -0.96 26.99 12.22
N GLU A 31 -0.77 26.24 11.14
CA GLU A 31 -0.82 26.80 9.79
C GLU A 31 -2.26 26.68 9.28
N ALA A 32 -2.87 27.83 8.98
CA ALA A 32 -4.15 27.95 8.31
C ALA A 32 -3.99 28.98 7.17
N PRO A 33 -4.73 28.84 6.05
CA PRO A 33 -4.58 29.77 4.95
C PRO A 33 -5.11 31.14 5.38
N ALA A 34 -4.47 32.22 4.90
CA ALA A 34 -5.10 33.53 4.94
C ALA A 34 -6.48 33.42 4.25
N GLY A 35 -7.53 34.06 4.78
CA GLY A 35 -8.91 33.86 4.29
C GLY A 35 -9.13 34.21 2.80
N GLY A 36 -10.14 33.59 2.18
CA GLY A 36 -10.59 33.86 0.80
C GLY A 36 -11.57 32.82 0.26
N THR A 37 -12.48 33.21 -0.64
CA THR A 37 -13.45 32.30 -1.28
C THR A 37 -12.76 31.36 -2.28
N GLY A 38 -13.13 30.08 -2.29
CA GLY A 38 -12.57 29.07 -3.20
C GLY A 38 -11.21 28.49 -2.81
N ARG A 39 -10.67 28.83 -1.63
CA ARG A 39 -9.40 28.27 -1.11
C ARG A 39 -9.58 26.86 -0.52
N PRO A 40 -8.53 26.01 -0.51
CA PRO A 40 -8.59 24.72 0.17
C PRO A 40 -8.86 24.88 1.68
N LEU A 41 -9.49 23.87 2.28
CA LEU A 41 -9.57 23.75 3.73
C LEU A 41 -8.23 23.23 4.24
N VAL A 42 -7.39 24.13 4.77
CA VAL A 42 -6.06 23.80 5.26
C VAL A 42 -5.99 23.97 6.78
N LYS A 43 -5.46 22.96 7.47
CA LYS A 43 -5.07 23.07 8.88
C LYS A 43 -3.94 22.10 9.19
N LYS A 44 -2.77 22.64 9.51
CA LYS A 44 -1.58 21.83 9.85
C LYS A 44 -1.11 22.19 11.25
N LEU A 45 -1.01 21.19 12.11
CA LEU A 45 -0.49 21.34 13.48
C LEU A 45 0.93 20.78 13.51
N ALA A 46 1.84 21.51 14.16
CA ALA A 46 3.21 21.05 14.32
C ALA A 46 3.27 19.70 15.09
N PRO A 47 4.22 18.81 14.78
CA PRO A 47 4.34 17.51 15.46
C PRO A 47 4.41 17.61 16.99
N GLY A 48 5.01 18.70 17.51
CA GLY A 48 5.16 18.96 18.94
C GLY A 48 3.89 19.37 19.69
N CYS A 49 2.76 19.61 19.01
CA CYS A 49 1.51 19.95 19.68
C CYS A 49 1.01 18.81 20.57
N SER A 50 0.69 19.13 21.83
CA SER A 50 0.16 18.21 22.83
C SER A 50 -1.24 17.68 22.46
N ALA A 51 -1.67 16.59 23.10
CA ALA A 51 -3.00 16.04 22.90
C ALA A 51 -4.11 17.05 23.20
N VAL A 52 -3.95 17.84 24.27
CA VAL A 52 -4.91 18.89 24.64
C VAL A 52 -4.98 19.98 23.57
N GLU A 53 -3.84 20.45 23.07
CA GLU A 53 -3.82 21.47 22.01
C GLU A 53 -4.46 20.95 20.71
N ARG A 54 -4.16 19.71 20.31
CA ARG A 54 -4.80 19.07 19.15
C ARG A 54 -6.32 18.98 19.31
N GLU A 55 -6.78 18.73 20.52
CA GLU A 55 -8.20 18.69 20.86
C GLU A 55 -8.87 20.06 20.73
N THR A 56 -8.23 21.12 21.22
CA THR A 56 -8.72 22.50 21.05
C THR A 56 -8.74 22.94 19.59
N HIS A 57 -7.91 22.32 18.75
CA HIS A 57 -7.81 22.56 17.33
C HIS A 57 -8.48 21.46 16.48
N ALA A 58 -9.41 20.69 17.05
CA ALA A 58 -10.15 19.70 16.28
C ALA A 58 -10.88 20.33 15.06
N VAL A 59 -11.00 19.57 13.98
CA VAL A 59 -11.73 19.93 12.77
C VAL A 59 -13.01 19.11 12.72
N SER A 60 -14.16 19.76 12.54
CA SER A 60 -15.43 19.03 12.42
C SER A 60 -15.53 18.37 11.05
N SER A 61 -16.10 17.17 10.99
CA SER A 61 -16.40 16.50 9.73
C SER A 61 -17.37 17.32 8.86
N VAL A 62 -18.24 18.11 9.48
CA VAL A 62 -19.12 19.06 8.78
C VAL A 62 -18.33 20.05 7.93
N ALA A 63 -17.28 20.67 8.49
CA ALA A 63 -16.45 21.62 7.74
C ALA A 63 -15.71 20.95 6.58
N ILE A 64 -15.27 19.70 6.76
CA ILE A 64 -14.65 18.89 5.71
C ILE A 64 -15.66 18.61 4.60
N MET A 65 -16.83 18.07 4.94
CA MET A 65 -17.86 17.74 3.95
C MET A 65 -18.31 18.96 3.17
N GLU A 66 -18.51 20.10 3.83
CA GLU A 66 -18.84 21.37 3.15
C GLU A 66 -17.74 21.84 2.19
N ALA A 67 -16.47 21.67 2.54
CA ALA A 67 -15.36 22.00 1.65
C ALA A 67 -15.38 21.10 0.40
N LEU A 68 -15.61 19.79 0.58
CA LEU A 68 -15.71 18.84 -0.52
C LEU A 68 -16.93 19.10 -1.41
N GLU A 69 -18.08 19.45 -0.84
CA GLU A 69 -19.30 19.84 -1.57
C GLU A 69 -19.06 21.07 -2.46
N ARG A 70 -18.26 22.02 -1.98
CA ARG A 70 -17.82 23.20 -2.77
C ARG A 70 -16.70 22.87 -3.78
N GLY A 71 -16.28 21.61 -3.87
CA GLY A 71 -15.20 21.16 -4.74
C GLY A 71 -13.80 21.63 -4.32
N GLN A 72 -13.64 22.07 -3.07
CA GLN A 72 -12.37 22.53 -2.52
C GLN A 72 -11.50 21.33 -2.11
N ALA A 73 -10.18 21.45 -2.23
CA ALA A 73 -9.27 20.48 -1.63
C ALA A 73 -9.26 20.60 -0.11
N VAL A 74 -8.94 19.50 0.56
CA VAL A 74 -8.79 19.39 2.01
C VAL A 74 -7.36 18.97 2.31
N GLU A 75 -6.64 19.76 3.11
CA GLU A 75 -5.26 19.51 3.52
C GLU A 75 -5.14 19.64 5.03
N LEU A 76 -5.31 18.52 5.73
CA LEU A 76 -5.22 18.44 7.17
C LEU A 76 -3.98 17.65 7.56
N ALA A 77 -3.20 18.16 8.52
CA ALA A 77 -2.04 17.45 9.05
C ALA A 77 -1.95 17.62 10.57
N GLY A 78 -1.72 16.52 11.30
CA GLY A 78 -1.56 16.57 12.75
C GLY A 78 -2.85 16.87 13.54
N VAL A 79 -4.03 16.83 12.93
CA VAL A 79 -5.28 17.27 13.57
C VAL A 79 -6.07 16.11 14.19
N ILE A 80 -7.05 16.46 15.02
CA ILE A 80 -8.17 15.56 15.35
C ILE A 80 -9.34 15.94 14.47
N VAL A 81 -9.90 14.99 13.72
CA VAL A 81 -11.16 15.15 12.97
C VAL A 81 -12.29 14.55 13.80
N ARG A 82 -13.39 15.30 14.00
CA ARG A 82 -14.54 14.85 14.80
C ARG A 82 -15.79 14.67 13.96
N GLY A 83 -16.42 13.51 14.11
CA GLY A 83 -17.69 13.16 13.47
C GLY A 83 -17.51 12.39 12.17
N ASP A 84 -18.63 11.86 11.66
CA ASP A 84 -18.62 10.99 10.49
C ASP A 84 -18.40 11.78 9.18
N LEU A 85 -17.58 11.22 8.29
CA LEU A 85 -17.40 11.66 6.91
C LEU A 85 -18.31 10.81 6.02
N ILE A 86 -19.49 11.34 5.67
CA ILE A 86 -20.53 10.62 4.93
C ILE A 86 -20.66 11.18 3.52
N PHE A 87 -20.07 10.48 2.55
CA PHE A 87 -20.00 10.92 1.15
C PHE A 87 -21.32 10.83 0.39
N ASP A 88 -22.32 10.11 0.94
CA ASP A 88 -23.68 10.03 0.37
C ASP A 88 -24.32 11.40 0.16
N ARG A 89 -23.90 12.39 0.97
CA ARG A 89 -24.44 13.76 0.98
C ARG A 89 -23.90 14.63 -0.15
N LEU A 90 -22.80 14.23 -0.79
CA LEU A 90 -22.27 14.98 -1.92
C LEU A 90 -23.29 15.02 -3.07
N PRO A 91 -23.35 16.14 -3.82
CA PRO A 91 -24.27 16.25 -4.95
C PRO A 91 -24.06 15.15 -5.98
N VAL A 92 -25.14 14.47 -6.36
CA VAL A 92 -25.13 13.49 -7.44
C VAL A 92 -24.99 14.20 -8.78
N GLN A 93 -23.97 13.81 -9.55
CA GLN A 93 -23.82 14.18 -10.94
C GLN A 93 -24.29 13.02 -11.82
N THR A 94 -25.19 13.31 -12.77
CA THR A 94 -25.57 12.36 -13.81
C THR A 94 -24.52 12.44 -14.92
N ALA A 95 -23.81 11.33 -15.15
CA ALA A 95 -22.85 11.25 -16.24
C ALA A 95 -23.59 11.36 -17.59
N LYS A 96 -23.58 12.56 -18.21
CA LYS A 96 -24.02 12.72 -19.60
C LYS A 96 -22.92 12.16 -20.51
N MET A 97 -23.23 11.07 -21.23
CA MET A 97 -22.34 10.52 -22.27
C MET A 97 -21.93 11.61 -23.27
N LYS A 98 -20.64 11.90 -23.39
CA LYS A 98 -20.08 12.40 -24.66
C LYS A 98 -19.93 11.18 -25.58
N ARG A 99 -20.83 11.04 -26.56
CA ARG A 99 -20.63 10.14 -27.71
C ARG A 99 -19.42 10.64 -28.50
N GLY A 100 -18.32 9.87 -28.53
CA GLY A 100 -17.27 10.09 -29.52
C GLY A 100 -15.88 9.57 -29.17
N SER A 101 -15.67 8.26 -29.30
CA SER A 101 -14.45 7.62 -29.84
C SER A 101 -14.59 6.09 -29.80
N PRO A 102 -14.13 5.34 -30.82
CA PRO A 102 -14.29 3.88 -30.89
C PRO A 102 -13.27 3.16 -29.99
N PRO A 103 -13.59 1.98 -29.42
CA PRO A 103 -12.68 1.26 -28.53
C PRO A 103 -11.78 0.31 -29.32
N GLU A 104 -10.47 0.44 -29.14
CA GLU A 104 -9.54 -0.69 -29.30
C GLU A 104 -9.17 -1.20 -27.90
N HIS A 105 -9.40 -2.50 -27.73
CA HIS A 105 -9.13 -3.35 -26.56
C HIS A 105 -10.26 -3.38 -25.51
N GLN A 106 -10.76 -4.59 -25.31
CA GLN A 106 -12.10 -4.91 -24.84
C GLN A 106 -12.19 -4.93 -23.31
N GLU A 107 -12.89 -3.96 -22.73
CA GLU A 107 -13.81 -4.20 -21.61
C GLU A 107 -15.24 -4.28 -22.17
N PRO A 108 -16.18 -5.06 -21.60
CA PRO A 108 -17.53 -5.14 -22.11
C PRO A 108 -18.19 -3.75 -22.15
N PRO A 109 -18.63 -3.27 -23.32
CA PRO A 109 -19.16 -1.91 -23.47
C PRO A 109 -20.64 -1.90 -23.10
N ASN A 110 -20.97 -1.85 -21.81
CA ASN A 110 -22.24 -1.33 -21.28
C ASN A 110 -22.33 -1.52 -19.76
N GLN A 111 -22.22 -0.44 -19.00
CA GLN A 111 -22.88 -0.28 -17.67
C GLN A 111 -22.85 1.15 -17.10
N LEU A 112 -22.13 2.09 -17.73
CA LEU A 112 -22.00 3.46 -17.22
C LEU A 112 -23.10 4.43 -17.70
N SER A 113 -24.05 3.98 -18.52
CA SER A 113 -25.17 4.83 -18.95
C SER A 113 -26.18 4.98 -17.80
N GLY A 114 -26.13 6.09 -17.08
CA GLY A 114 -27.12 6.43 -16.05
C GLY A 114 -26.71 6.12 -14.61
N GLN A 115 -25.44 5.82 -14.32
CA GLN A 115 -24.97 5.69 -12.94
C GLN A 115 -24.84 7.06 -12.28
N GLU A 116 -25.39 7.17 -11.07
CA GLU A 116 -25.22 8.30 -10.16
C GLU A 116 -23.76 8.37 -9.71
N VAL A 117 -23.11 9.53 -9.86
CA VAL A 117 -21.72 9.72 -9.42
C VAL A 117 -21.66 10.86 -8.40
N GLN A 118 -21.21 10.57 -7.19
CA GLN A 118 -20.75 11.59 -6.24
C GLN A 118 -19.27 11.87 -6.51
N LEU A 119 -18.89 13.15 -6.54
CA LEU A 119 -17.55 13.57 -6.95
C LEU A 119 -16.83 14.34 -5.84
N VAL A 120 -15.61 13.91 -5.54
CA VAL A 120 -14.62 14.66 -4.76
C VAL A 120 -13.59 15.21 -5.74
N ARG A 121 -13.70 16.50 -6.07
CA ARG A 121 -12.88 17.16 -7.11
C ARG A 121 -11.45 17.45 -6.66
N GLY A 122 -11.31 18.01 -5.46
CA GLY A 122 -10.02 18.38 -4.89
C GLY A 122 -9.27 17.17 -4.31
N ALA A 123 -7.98 17.37 -4.00
CA ALA A 123 -7.24 16.42 -3.19
C ALA A 123 -7.89 16.29 -1.79
N LEU A 124 -7.84 15.09 -1.24
CA LEU A 124 -8.25 14.81 0.14
C LEU A 124 -7.05 14.28 0.92
N THR A 125 -6.40 15.18 1.65
CA THR A 125 -5.25 14.87 2.50
C THR A 125 -5.65 15.04 3.97
N ILE A 126 -5.52 13.97 4.74
CA ILE A 126 -5.64 13.94 6.20
C ILE A 126 -4.48 13.10 6.71
N SER A 127 -3.35 13.73 7.04
CA SER A 127 -2.11 13.04 7.42
C SER A 127 -1.73 13.21 8.88
N ASP A 128 -1.02 12.22 9.45
CA ASP A 128 -0.54 12.23 10.84
C ASP A 128 -1.63 12.63 11.86
N SER A 129 -2.87 12.25 11.57
CA SER A 129 -4.07 12.75 12.23
C SER A 129 -4.85 11.63 12.92
N VAL A 130 -5.86 12.00 13.69
CA VAL A 130 -6.82 11.04 14.27
C VAL A 130 -8.22 11.39 13.82
N VAL A 131 -8.92 10.44 13.19
CA VAL A 131 -10.31 10.60 12.75
C VAL A 131 -11.22 9.86 13.71
N LEU A 132 -11.94 10.64 14.52
CA LEU A 132 -12.92 10.21 15.52
C LEU A 132 -14.33 10.19 14.92
N GLY A 133 -14.53 9.31 13.95
CA GLY A 133 -15.79 9.14 13.25
C GLY A 133 -15.65 8.18 12.06
N ALA A 134 -16.76 7.63 11.62
CA ALA A 134 -16.76 6.69 10.50
C ALA A 134 -16.57 7.43 9.17
N MET A 135 -15.92 6.78 8.21
CA MET A 135 -15.84 7.27 6.83
C MET A 135 -16.67 6.33 5.95
N ARG A 136 -17.74 6.83 5.33
CA ARG A 136 -18.74 5.95 4.69
C ARG A 136 -19.27 6.49 3.38
N TYR A 137 -19.45 5.57 2.44
CA TYR A 137 -20.25 5.72 1.25
C TYR A 137 -21.20 4.51 1.09
N ARG A 138 -22.50 4.76 1.14
CA ARG A 138 -23.58 3.75 1.27
C ARG A 138 -24.53 3.70 0.07
N SER A 139 -24.23 4.39 -1.03
CA SER A 139 -25.10 4.33 -2.22
C SER A 139 -25.08 2.93 -2.84
N ALA A 140 -26.24 2.28 -2.95
CA ALA A 140 -26.34 0.91 -3.50
C ALA A 140 -26.06 0.83 -5.02
N GLN A 141 -26.24 1.94 -5.75
CA GLN A 141 -26.20 1.97 -7.22
C GLN A 141 -25.24 3.02 -7.78
N GLY A 142 -24.85 4.01 -6.97
CA GLY A 142 -23.94 5.06 -7.38
C GLY A 142 -22.47 4.71 -7.19
N THR A 143 -21.61 5.51 -7.78
CA THR A 143 -20.15 5.46 -7.63
C THR A 143 -19.65 6.72 -6.92
N LEU A 144 -18.76 6.58 -5.95
CA LEU A 144 -18.00 7.71 -5.40
C LEU A 144 -16.71 7.85 -6.21
N GLN A 145 -16.44 9.02 -6.79
CA GLN A 145 -15.22 9.28 -7.54
C GLN A 145 -14.36 10.34 -6.84
N PHE A 146 -13.09 10.03 -6.62
CA PHE A 146 -12.05 10.97 -6.22
C PHE A 146 -11.22 11.32 -7.46
N ASP A 147 -11.31 12.57 -7.92
CA ASP A 147 -10.53 13.07 -9.06
C ASP A 147 -9.09 13.39 -8.65
N GLY A 148 -8.92 13.96 -7.45
CA GLY A 148 -7.62 14.27 -6.86
C GLY A 148 -6.98 13.08 -6.15
N PRO A 149 -5.71 13.22 -5.73
CA PRO A 149 -5.06 12.24 -4.86
C PRO A 149 -5.74 12.17 -3.49
N VAL A 150 -5.69 10.99 -2.88
CA VAL A 150 -6.16 10.74 -1.52
C VAL A 150 -4.96 10.34 -0.67
N ASP A 151 -4.73 11.06 0.41
CA ASP A 151 -3.57 10.85 1.28
C ASP A 151 -4.00 10.78 2.74
N PHE A 152 -3.84 9.60 3.33
CA PHE A 152 -4.10 9.29 4.73
C PHE A 152 -2.86 8.79 5.46
N HIS A 153 -1.65 9.15 5.00
CA HIS A 153 -0.43 8.65 5.62
C HIS A 153 -0.36 9.00 7.12
N GLY A 154 0.10 8.04 7.93
CA GLY A 154 0.24 8.19 9.37
C GLY A 154 -1.07 8.41 10.16
N THR A 155 -2.23 8.38 9.50
CA THR A 155 -3.51 8.71 10.15
C THR A 155 -4.15 7.50 10.82
N THR A 156 -4.77 7.72 11.98
CA THR A 156 -5.55 6.72 12.69
C THR A 156 -7.04 6.96 12.51
N PHE A 157 -7.78 5.97 11.99
CA PHE A 157 -9.24 5.95 11.98
C PHE A 157 -9.74 5.05 13.11
N THR A 158 -10.52 5.61 14.03
CA THR A 158 -11.02 4.88 15.20
C THR A 158 -12.31 4.11 14.92
N GLU A 159 -13.03 4.50 13.88
CA GLU A 159 -14.27 3.88 13.41
C GLU A 159 -14.09 3.31 11.99
N GLY A 160 -15.08 2.55 11.52
CA GLY A 160 -15.02 1.84 10.24
C GLY A 160 -14.90 2.77 9.03
N VAL A 161 -14.16 2.31 8.01
CA VAL A 161 -13.98 2.96 6.72
C VAL A 161 -14.61 2.10 5.63
N ASP A 162 -15.67 2.60 4.99
CA ASP A 162 -16.32 1.94 3.86
C ASP A 162 -16.34 2.88 2.65
N LEU A 163 -15.45 2.60 1.70
CA LEU A 163 -15.32 3.25 0.41
C LEU A 163 -15.56 2.23 -0.71
N SER A 164 -16.47 1.29 -0.49
CA SER A 164 -16.89 0.33 -1.51
C SER A 164 -17.45 1.05 -2.75
N ARG A 165 -17.12 0.56 -3.94
CA ARG A 165 -17.39 1.17 -5.25
C ARG A 165 -16.76 2.55 -5.46
N ALA A 166 -15.79 2.95 -4.64
CA ALA A 166 -15.04 4.18 -4.90
C ALA A 166 -14.10 4.01 -6.11
N ARG A 167 -13.98 5.06 -6.92
CA ARG A 167 -12.98 5.19 -8.00
C ARG A 167 -11.98 6.27 -7.62
N PHE A 168 -10.72 5.90 -7.54
CA PHE A 168 -9.61 6.80 -7.25
C PHE A 168 -8.85 7.07 -8.55
N GLN A 169 -9.04 8.27 -9.12
CA GLN A 169 -8.34 8.69 -10.33
C GLN A 169 -6.90 9.10 -10.04
N GLY A 170 -6.66 9.70 -8.85
CA GLY A 170 -5.32 10.01 -8.34
C GLY A 170 -4.69 8.85 -7.55
N SER A 171 -3.46 9.06 -7.09
CA SER A 171 -2.77 8.13 -6.19
C SER A 171 -3.45 8.07 -4.82
N VAL A 172 -3.36 6.91 -4.18
CA VAL A 172 -3.85 6.69 -2.82
C VAL A 172 -2.68 6.33 -1.90
N ASP A 173 -2.40 7.15 -0.90
CA ASP A 173 -1.39 6.87 0.12
C ASP A 173 -2.04 6.55 1.47
N LEU A 174 -1.83 5.33 1.93
CA LEU A 174 -2.25 4.77 3.22
C LEU A 174 -1.04 4.35 4.06
N SER A 175 0.17 4.83 3.73
CA SER A 175 1.40 4.40 4.41
C SER A 175 1.34 4.77 5.90
N GLY A 176 1.59 3.79 6.77
CA GLY A 176 1.52 3.96 8.23
C GLY A 176 0.12 4.23 8.78
N VAL A 177 -0.94 4.11 7.98
CA VAL A 177 -2.32 4.28 8.47
C VAL A 177 -2.64 3.24 9.54
N VAL A 178 -3.48 3.59 10.51
CA VAL A 178 -4.04 2.66 11.50
C VAL A 178 -5.56 2.66 11.40
N LEU A 179 -6.15 1.58 10.89
CA LEU A 179 -7.59 1.38 10.77
C LEU A 179 -8.04 0.43 11.88
N GLN A 180 -8.66 0.96 12.92
CA GLN A 180 -8.98 0.18 14.13
C GLN A 180 -10.19 -0.76 13.96
N LYS A 181 -11.00 -0.52 12.94
CA LYS A 181 -12.26 -1.20 12.65
C LYS A 181 -12.28 -1.75 11.23
N GLU A 182 -13.45 -2.19 10.79
CA GLU A 182 -13.66 -2.75 9.46
C GLU A 182 -13.30 -1.74 8.36
N THR A 183 -12.64 -2.24 7.31
CA THR A 183 -12.18 -1.45 6.16
C THR A 183 -12.61 -2.10 4.85
N PHE A 184 -13.48 -1.45 4.08
CA PHE A 184 -14.05 -2.00 2.86
C PHE A 184 -13.77 -1.11 1.64
N PHE A 185 -13.23 -1.76 0.61
CA PHE A 185 -13.01 -1.24 -0.75
C PHE A 185 -13.60 -2.21 -1.77
N ILE A 186 -14.76 -2.80 -1.46
CA ILE A 186 -15.42 -3.79 -2.33
C ILE A 186 -15.75 -3.12 -3.66
N GLN A 187 -15.34 -3.72 -4.79
CA GLN A 187 -15.46 -3.14 -6.13
C GLN A 187 -14.78 -1.76 -6.29
N GLY A 188 -13.79 -1.44 -5.46
CA GLY A 188 -12.99 -0.23 -5.60
C GLY A 188 -12.13 -0.27 -6.86
N GLN A 189 -11.91 0.89 -7.48
CA GLN A 189 -11.04 1.03 -8.65
C GLN A 189 -9.93 2.03 -8.37
N PHE A 190 -8.69 1.62 -8.56
CA PHE A 190 -7.50 2.43 -8.30
C PHE A 190 -6.75 2.63 -9.61
N THR A 191 -6.89 3.83 -10.19
CA THR A 191 -6.34 4.13 -11.51
C THR A 191 -4.81 4.31 -11.46
N GLN A 192 -4.33 4.97 -10.40
CA GLN A 192 -2.91 5.20 -10.14
C GLN A 192 -2.42 4.30 -8.99
N SER A 193 -1.23 4.58 -8.45
CA SER A 193 -0.64 3.77 -7.39
C SER A 193 -1.45 3.78 -6.09
N LEU A 194 -1.43 2.63 -5.40
CA LEU A 194 -1.81 2.53 -4.00
C LEU A 194 -0.59 2.17 -3.15
N ALA A 195 -0.27 3.01 -2.17
CA ALA A 195 0.73 2.72 -1.16
C ALA A 195 0.02 2.39 0.17
N CYS A 196 0.38 1.28 0.81
CA CYS A 196 -0.06 0.90 2.14
C CYS A 196 1.10 0.34 2.98
N ARG A 197 2.31 0.88 2.78
CA ARG A 197 3.51 0.48 3.50
C ARG A 197 3.30 0.63 5.01
N GLU A 198 3.63 -0.40 5.78
CA GLU A 198 3.52 -0.39 7.25
C GLU A 198 2.12 -0.02 7.79
N ALA A 199 1.09 -0.11 6.94
CA ALA A 199 -0.29 0.10 7.33
C ALA A 199 -0.77 -0.98 8.30
N LYS A 200 -1.66 -0.64 9.22
CA LYS A 200 -2.32 -1.57 10.15
C LYS A 200 -3.82 -1.58 9.86
N PHE A 201 -4.29 -2.69 9.33
CA PHE A 201 -5.69 -2.93 9.07
C PHE A 201 -6.34 -3.73 10.20
N GLY A 202 -7.54 -3.31 10.56
CA GLY A 202 -8.31 -3.83 11.68
C GLY A 202 -8.92 -5.22 11.46
N PRO A 203 -9.97 -5.56 12.21
CA PRO A 203 -10.49 -6.94 12.28
C PRO A 203 -10.99 -7.53 10.97
N HIS A 204 -11.53 -6.73 10.05
CA HIS A 204 -11.98 -7.21 8.74
C HIS A 204 -11.62 -6.22 7.64
N THR A 205 -10.90 -6.68 6.62
CA THR A 205 -10.51 -5.88 5.46
C THR A 205 -10.94 -6.56 4.18
N ARG A 206 -11.62 -5.83 3.29
CA ARG A 206 -12.19 -6.42 2.06
C ARG A 206 -11.88 -5.56 0.84
N PHE A 207 -11.24 -6.19 -0.13
CA PHE A 207 -11.01 -5.68 -1.49
C PHE A 207 -11.79 -6.49 -2.53
N HIS A 208 -12.81 -7.26 -2.14
CA HIS A 208 -13.53 -8.16 -3.04
C HIS A 208 -13.91 -7.47 -4.37
N ARG A 209 -13.49 -8.06 -5.50
CA ARG A 209 -13.70 -7.53 -6.86
C ARG A 209 -13.13 -6.13 -7.12
N ALA A 210 -12.15 -5.68 -6.33
CA ALA A 210 -11.42 -4.46 -6.60
C ALA A 210 -10.50 -4.62 -7.82
N MET A 211 -10.19 -3.50 -8.46
CA MET A 211 -9.32 -3.39 -9.62
C MET A 211 -8.20 -2.39 -9.35
N PHE A 212 -6.95 -2.85 -9.43
CA PHE A 212 -5.76 -2.02 -9.31
C PHE A 212 -5.11 -1.89 -10.69
N HIS A 213 -5.31 -0.73 -11.33
CA HIS A 213 -4.69 -0.39 -12.61
C HIS A 213 -3.26 0.11 -12.44
N GLY A 214 -2.96 0.77 -11.32
CA GLY A 214 -1.61 1.17 -10.94
C GLY A 214 -0.91 0.15 -10.02
N PRO A 215 0.38 0.38 -9.71
CA PRO A 215 1.13 -0.50 -8.82
C PRO A 215 0.62 -0.43 -7.38
N VAL A 216 0.73 -1.55 -6.66
CA VAL A 216 0.36 -1.67 -5.24
C VAL A 216 1.62 -1.97 -4.42
N ASP A 217 1.88 -1.17 -3.40
CA ASP A 217 2.97 -1.40 -2.45
C ASP A 217 2.45 -1.38 -1.02
N CYS A 218 2.31 -2.58 -0.44
CA CYS A 218 1.88 -2.81 0.93
C CYS A 218 2.99 -3.43 1.76
N THR A 219 4.25 -3.14 1.41
CA THR A 219 5.41 -3.70 2.10
C THR A 219 5.35 -3.45 3.61
N GLY A 220 5.49 -4.52 4.41
CA GLY A 220 5.45 -4.44 5.87
C GLY A 220 4.07 -4.19 6.50
N ALA A 221 2.99 -4.19 5.71
CA ALA A 221 1.65 -4.00 6.25
C ALA A 221 1.22 -5.16 7.18
N LEU A 222 0.36 -4.84 8.15
CA LEU A 222 -0.29 -5.79 9.05
C LEU A 222 -1.79 -5.81 8.77
N PHE A 223 -2.32 -6.95 8.37
CA PHE A 223 -3.75 -7.24 8.38
C PHE A 223 -4.04 -8.09 9.60
N ASP A 224 -4.46 -7.48 10.71
CA ASP A 224 -4.54 -8.17 12.00
C ASP A 224 -5.68 -9.20 12.03
N GLY A 225 -6.78 -8.90 11.34
CA GLY A 225 -7.92 -9.79 11.20
C GLY A 225 -8.07 -10.42 9.81
N LEU A 226 -9.31 -10.75 9.43
CA LEU A 226 -9.62 -11.39 8.15
C LEU A 226 -9.32 -10.41 7.00
N ALA A 227 -8.53 -10.86 6.01
CA ALA A 227 -8.22 -10.07 4.82
C ALA A 227 -8.73 -10.78 3.55
N GLU A 228 -9.67 -10.15 2.84
CA GLU A 228 -10.28 -10.70 1.63
C GLU A 228 -9.84 -9.93 0.39
N PHE A 229 -9.06 -10.60 -0.46
CA PHE A 229 -8.70 -10.21 -1.81
C PHE A 229 -9.34 -11.20 -2.80
N LEU A 230 -10.64 -11.44 -2.66
CA LEU A 230 -11.36 -12.38 -3.54
C LEU A 230 -11.69 -11.72 -4.88
N GLU A 231 -11.39 -12.39 -5.99
CA GLU A 231 -11.64 -11.91 -7.35
C GLU A 231 -11.02 -10.52 -7.65
N VAL A 232 -9.87 -10.22 -7.04
CA VAL A 232 -9.15 -8.97 -7.24
C VAL A 232 -8.27 -9.06 -8.48
N THR A 233 -8.20 -7.99 -9.26
CA THR A 233 -7.26 -7.91 -10.38
C THR A 233 -6.21 -6.84 -10.13
N PHE A 234 -4.94 -7.24 -10.20
CA PHE A 234 -3.78 -6.37 -10.18
C PHE A 234 -3.18 -6.30 -11.59
N GLN A 235 -3.33 -5.17 -12.27
CA GLN A 235 -2.82 -4.99 -13.64
C GLN A 235 -1.33 -4.66 -13.68
N GLN A 236 -0.78 -4.14 -12.58
CA GLN A 236 0.62 -3.78 -12.43
C GLN A 236 1.24 -4.55 -11.27
N GLN A 237 2.51 -4.27 -10.97
CA GLN A 237 3.23 -4.92 -9.88
C GLN A 237 2.49 -4.78 -8.54
N ALA A 238 2.43 -5.88 -7.78
CA ALA A 238 1.86 -5.92 -6.44
C ALA A 238 2.89 -6.43 -5.43
N LEU A 239 3.25 -5.59 -4.47
CA LEU A 239 4.26 -5.87 -3.45
C LEU A 239 3.60 -6.06 -2.08
N PHE A 240 3.60 -7.31 -1.62
CA PHE A 240 3.20 -7.74 -0.27
C PHE A 240 4.42 -8.28 0.50
N ALA A 241 5.61 -7.74 0.24
CA ALA A 241 6.83 -8.16 0.90
C ALA A 241 6.76 -7.84 2.41
N ARG A 242 7.17 -8.79 3.26
CA ARG A 242 7.13 -8.68 4.73
C ARG A 242 5.74 -8.35 5.30
N VAL A 243 4.66 -8.58 4.53
CA VAL A 243 3.29 -8.42 5.02
C VAL A 243 2.97 -9.50 6.03
N ARG A 244 2.24 -9.15 7.08
CA ARG A 244 1.68 -10.12 8.03
C ARG A 244 0.17 -10.15 7.90
N PHE A 245 -0.35 -11.32 7.56
CA PHE A 245 -1.75 -11.69 7.70
C PHE A 245 -1.92 -12.42 9.04
N GLY A 246 -2.53 -11.75 10.01
CA GLY A 246 -2.70 -12.22 11.39
C GLY A 246 -3.80 -13.28 11.55
N SER A 247 -4.82 -13.22 10.70
CA SER A 247 -5.92 -14.19 10.65
C SER A 247 -5.99 -14.89 9.28
N GLY A 248 -7.16 -15.45 8.94
CA GLY A 248 -7.41 -16.04 7.62
C GLY A 248 -7.26 -15.02 6.50
N THR A 249 -6.82 -15.46 5.33
CA THR A 249 -6.68 -14.58 4.15
C THR A 249 -7.06 -15.31 2.88
N GLY A 250 -7.75 -14.64 1.96
CA GLY A 250 -8.20 -15.22 0.70
C GLY A 250 -7.82 -14.37 -0.50
N PHE A 251 -7.15 -14.97 -1.47
CA PHE A 251 -6.86 -14.44 -2.80
C PHE A 251 -7.63 -15.19 -3.90
N SER A 252 -8.58 -16.06 -3.54
CA SER A 252 -9.23 -16.95 -4.50
C SER A 252 -9.88 -16.20 -5.67
N GLY A 253 -9.68 -16.72 -6.87
CA GLY A 253 -10.14 -16.12 -8.13
C GLY A 253 -9.43 -14.83 -8.54
N SER A 254 -8.40 -14.38 -7.81
CA SER A 254 -7.65 -13.18 -8.17
C SER A 254 -6.72 -13.38 -9.36
N ARG A 255 -6.34 -12.28 -9.99
CA ARG A 255 -5.44 -12.25 -11.14
C ARG A 255 -4.32 -11.23 -10.93
N PHE A 256 -3.08 -11.68 -11.11
CA PHE A 256 -1.89 -10.83 -11.09
C PHE A 256 -1.30 -10.78 -12.50
N ALA A 257 -1.57 -9.69 -13.23
CA ALA A 257 -1.14 -9.54 -14.63
C ALA A 257 0.38 -9.33 -14.76
N GLN A 258 0.99 -8.75 -13.73
CA GLN A 258 2.43 -8.51 -13.62
C GLN A 258 2.97 -9.21 -12.36
N GLN A 259 4.25 -8.97 -12.05
CA GLN A 259 4.92 -9.60 -10.92
C GLN A 259 4.18 -9.32 -9.60
N VAL A 260 4.02 -10.38 -8.80
CA VAL A 260 3.60 -10.28 -7.39
C VAL A 260 4.71 -10.80 -6.48
N SER A 261 4.90 -10.13 -5.35
CA SER A 261 5.87 -10.55 -4.33
C SER A 261 5.22 -10.68 -2.96
N PHE A 262 5.24 -11.90 -2.42
CA PHE A 262 4.98 -12.24 -1.03
C PHE A 262 6.29 -12.57 -0.30
N HIS A 263 7.41 -11.99 -0.74
CA HIS A 263 8.73 -12.22 -0.14
C HIS A 263 8.69 -11.97 1.37
N GLU A 264 9.12 -12.94 2.18
CA GLU A 264 9.09 -12.87 3.65
C GLU A 264 7.70 -12.56 4.27
N ALA A 265 6.61 -12.77 3.53
CA ALA A 265 5.27 -12.60 4.06
C ALA A 265 4.93 -13.70 5.09
N ILE A 266 4.13 -13.35 6.11
CA ILE A 266 3.70 -14.29 7.15
C ILE A 266 2.18 -14.46 7.08
N PHE A 267 1.75 -15.67 6.79
CA PHE A 267 0.35 -16.09 6.78
C PHE A 267 0.07 -16.92 8.03
N SER A 268 -0.54 -16.28 9.03
CA SER A 268 -0.64 -16.86 10.38
C SER A 268 -1.72 -17.94 10.52
N ARG A 269 -2.72 -17.94 9.62
CA ARG A 269 -3.84 -18.89 9.58
C ARG A 269 -4.07 -19.37 8.15
N ASP A 270 -5.18 -20.06 7.94
CA ASP A 270 -5.55 -20.63 6.65
C ASP A 270 -5.57 -19.56 5.55
N THR A 271 -4.91 -19.88 4.43
CA THR A 271 -4.74 -18.99 3.28
C THR A 271 -5.19 -19.69 2.01
N PHE A 272 -6.03 -19.00 1.23
CA PHE A 272 -6.66 -19.56 0.04
C PHE A 272 -6.23 -18.80 -1.22
N PHE A 273 -5.50 -19.47 -2.09
CA PHE A 273 -5.12 -19.05 -3.45
C PHE A 273 -5.88 -19.86 -4.51
N GLY A 274 -7.06 -20.37 -4.19
CA GLY A 274 -7.83 -21.22 -5.11
C GLY A 274 -8.21 -20.48 -6.39
N PHE A 275 -8.00 -21.08 -7.57
CA PHE A 275 -8.30 -20.46 -8.87
C PHE A 275 -7.56 -19.13 -9.14
N VAL A 276 -6.48 -18.83 -8.40
CA VAL A 276 -5.69 -17.63 -8.67
C VAL A 276 -4.91 -17.80 -9.98
N VAL A 277 -4.75 -16.70 -10.74
CA VAL A 277 -3.93 -16.68 -11.95
C VAL A 277 -2.78 -15.71 -11.78
N PHE A 278 -1.56 -16.24 -11.74
CA PHE A 278 -0.32 -15.47 -11.79
C PHE A 278 0.19 -15.43 -13.24
N GLU A 279 -0.07 -14.31 -13.94
CA GLU A 279 0.45 -14.12 -15.29
C GLU A 279 1.91 -13.70 -15.30
N GLY A 280 2.31 -12.87 -14.33
CA GLY A 280 3.70 -12.51 -14.07
C GLY A 280 4.37 -13.46 -13.09
N ALA A 281 5.66 -13.25 -12.84
CA ALA A 281 6.40 -14.02 -11.84
C ALA A 281 5.79 -13.84 -10.44
N ALA A 282 5.71 -14.94 -9.69
CA ALA A 282 5.17 -14.95 -8.33
C ALA A 282 6.26 -15.37 -7.34
N SER A 283 6.66 -14.43 -6.47
CA SER A 283 7.71 -14.65 -5.47
C SER A 283 7.11 -14.96 -4.10
N PHE A 284 7.50 -16.09 -3.51
CA PHE A 284 7.20 -16.53 -2.16
C PHE A 284 8.46 -16.85 -1.36
N ALA A 285 9.66 -16.52 -1.86
CA ALA A 285 10.91 -16.70 -1.12
C ALA A 285 10.82 -16.18 0.32
N GLY A 286 11.07 -17.06 1.29
CA GLY A 286 11.04 -16.73 2.71
C GLY A 286 9.63 -16.55 3.30
N ALA A 287 8.56 -16.67 2.50
CA ALA A 287 7.20 -16.63 3.01
C ALA A 287 6.94 -17.81 3.97
N GLN A 288 6.10 -17.58 4.97
CA GLN A 288 5.76 -18.56 5.99
C GLN A 288 4.25 -18.78 6.05
N PHE A 289 3.82 -20.02 5.79
CA PHE A 289 2.44 -20.46 5.93
C PHE A 289 2.30 -21.30 7.19
N LEU A 290 1.72 -20.71 8.24
CA LEU A 290 1.57 -21.34 9.55
C LEU A 290 0.26 -22.15 9.66
N GLY A 291 -0.74 -21.78 8.87
CA GLY A 291 -2.00 -22.54 8.68
C GLY A 291 -1.98 -23.35 7.38
N LYS A 292 -3.16 -23.82 6.96
CA LYS A 292 -3.31 -24.48 5.66
C LYS A 292 -3.10 -23.47 4.53
N ALA A 293 -2.37 -23.87 3.49
CA ALA A 293 -2.20 -23.08 2.28
C ALA A 293 -2.77 -23.84 1.09
N ASP A 294 -3.85 -23.31 0.51
CA ASP A 294 -4.56 -23.93 -0.60
C ASP A 294 -4.30 -23.19 -1.91
N PHE A 295 -3.61 -23.84 -2.85
CA PHE A 295 -3.36 -23.36 -4.21
C PHE A 295 -4.09 -24.22 -5.25
N SER A 296 -5.17 -24.90 -4.85
CA SER A 296 -5.94 -25.74 -5.76
C SER A 296 -6.43 -24.93 -6.97
N ASP A 297 -6.27 -25.47 -8.17
CA ASP A 297 -6.62 -24.82 -9.43
C ASP A 297 -5.88 -23.49 -9.70
N ALA A 298 -4.83 -23.17 -8.96
CA ALA A 298 -3.98 -22.02 -9.26
C ALA A 298 -3.20 -22.21 -10.57
N GLU A 299 -3.01 -21.14 -11.34
CA GLU A 299 -2.24 -21.13 -12.59
C GLU A 299 -1.03 -20.19 -12.46
N PHE A 300 0.18 -20.74 -12.60
CA PHE A 300 1.43 -19.98 -12.67
C PHE A 300 1.92 -19.97 -14.12
N LYS A 301 1.75 -18.86 -14.84
CA LYS A 301 2.14 -18.74 -16.26
C LYS A 301 3.61 -18.39 -16.48
N GLN A 302 4.30 -17.99 -15.41
CA GLN A 302 5.73 -17.68 -15.37
C GLN A 302 6.37 -18.43 -14.19
N PRO A 303 7.70 -18.47 -14.10
CA PRO A 303 8.38 -19.09 -12.97
C PRO A 303 7.89 -18.55 -11.62
N ASP A 304 7.61 -19.48 -10.71
CA ASP A 304 7.35 -19.23 -9.30
C ASP A 304 8.50 -19.78 -8.45
N ASP A 305 8.63 -19.29 -7.22
CA ASP A 305 9.56 -19.86 -6.24
C ASP A 305 8.86 -20.35 -4.97
N LEU A 306 7.65 -20.89 -5.10
CA LEU A 306 6.85 -21.41 -3.98
C LEU A 306 7.61 -22.46 -3.15
N ALA A 307 8.52 -23.22 -3.78
CA ALA A 307 9.39 -24.19 -3.09
C ALA A 307 10.36 -23.55 -2.08
N ARG A 308 10.56 -22.22 -2.14
CA ARG A 308 11.37 -21.43 -1.20
C ARG A 308 10.55 -20.82 -0.06
N ALA A 309 9.26 -21.11 0.00
CA ALA A 309 8.42 -20.80 1.15
C ALA A 309 8.48 -21.93 2.18
N ARG A 310 8.25 -21.58 3.45
CA ARG A 310 8.06 -22.53 4.53
C ARG A 310 6.56 -22.82 4.70
N PHE A 311 6.23 -24.09 4.80
CA PHE A 311 4.88 -24.58 5.07
C PHE A 311 4.88 -25.44 6.33
N ASP A 312 4.10 -25.06 7.35
CA ASP A 312 3.95 -25.87 8.58
C ASP A 312 2.96 -27.03 8.38
N GLN A 313 2.12 -26.95 7.35
CA GLN A 313 1.35 -28.07 6.82
C GLN A 313 1.53 -28.16 5.31
N PRO A 314 1.50 -29.37 4.70
CA PRO A 314 1.65 -29.51 3.26
C PRO A 314 0.70 -28.61 2.47
N ALA A 315 1.23 -27.87 1.49
CA ALA A 315 0.42 -27.06 0.59
C ALA A 315 -0.49 -27.95 -0.26
N LEU A 316 -1.75 -27.54 -0.43
CA LEU A 316 -2.68 -28.21 -1.35
C LEU A 316 -2.44 -27.67 -2.76
N LEU A 317 -2.00 -28.53 -3.67
CA LEU A 317 -1.66 -28.19 -5.06
C LEU A 317 -2.57 -28.92 -6.08
N VAL A 318 -3.81 -29.22 -5.68
CA VAL A 318 -4.74 -30.03 -6.48
C VAL A 318 -5.06 -29.29 -7.79
N ARG A 319 -4.75 -29.89 -8.94
CA ARG A 319 -4.94 -29.27 -10.28
C ARG A 319 -4.21 -27.93 -10.47
N THR A 320 -3.20 -27.63 -9.66
CA THR A 320 -2.34 -26.47 -9.89
C THR A 320 -1.57 -26.64 -11.19
N GLN A 321 -1.56 -25.61 -12.03
CA GLN A 321 -0.85 -25.56 -13.30
C GLN A 321 0.37 -24.65 -13.14
N ARG A 322 1.53 -25.09 -13.64
CA ARG A 322 2.76 -24.29 -13.65
C ARG A 322 3.38 -24.33 -15.04
N ALA A 323 3.92 -23.21 -15.47
CA ALA A 323 4.75 -23.13 -16.66
C ALA A 323 5.92 -24.13 -16.51
N VAL A 324 6.08 -24.99 -17.51
CA VAL A 324 7.23 -25.89 -17.58
C VAL A 324 8.47 -25.01 -17.78
N GLN A 325 9.40 -25.04 -16.83
CA GLN A 325 10.71 -24.44 -17.06
C GLN A 325 11.42 -25.27 -18.13
N ASP A 326 11.51 -24.74 -19.36
CA ASP A 326 12.54 -25.17 -20.29
C ASP A 326 13.89 -24.78 -19.66
N GLN A 327 14.43 -25.67 -18.83
CA GLN A 327 15.87 -25.66 -18.64
C GLN A 327 16.47 -25.92 -20.03
N PRO A 328 17.32 -25.02 -20.58
CA PRO A 328 18.13 -25.41 -21.72
C PRO A 328 18.95 -26.60 -21.23
N ASP A 329 18.59 -27.76 -21.76
CA ASP A 329 19.26 -29.02 -21.49
C ASP A 329 20.76 -28.75 -21.54
N LYS A 330 21.48 -29.16 -20.48
CA LYS A 330 22.91 -28.91 -20.31
C LYS A 330 23.65 -29.60 -21.46
N GLY A 331 23.77 -28.90 -22.59
CA GLY A 331 24.33 -29.46 -23.82
C GLY A 331 25.77 -29.92 -23.67
N MET A 332 26.48 -29.50 -22.62
CA MET A 332 27.84 -29.96 -22.28
C MET A 332 27.88 -31.13 -21.27
N ASP A 333 26.82 -31.40 -20.51
CA ASP A 333 26.77 -32.52 -19.56
C ASP A 333 26.10 -33.77 -20.18
N SER A 334 25.61 -33.68 -21.42
CA SER A 334 25.13 -34.85 -22.16
C SER A 334 26.30 -35.65 -22.78
N PRO A 335 26.17 -36.97 -22.94
CA PRO A 335 27.20 -37.80 -23.59
C PRO A 335 27.56 -37.26 -24.99
N ILE A 336 26.57 -36.80 -25.75
CA ILE A 336 26.74 -36.25 -27.10
C ILE A 336 27.55 -34.95 -27.07
N GLY A 337 27.31 -34.08 -26.08
CA GLY A 337 28.08 -32.86 -25.85
C GLY A 337 29.55 -33.14 -25.55
N GLN A 338 29.81 -34.14 -24.72
CA GLN A 338 31.18 -34.58 -24.40
C GLN A 338 31.89 -35.18 -25.62
N TYR A 339 31.19 -35.94 -26.46
CA TYR A 339 31.74 -36.44 -27.72
C TYR A 339 32.05 -35.31 -28.72
N ALA A 340 31.17 -34.33 -28.86
CA ALA A 340 31.42 -33.19 -29.75
C ALA A 340 32.62 -32.34 -29.30
N LEU A 341 32.76 -32.11 -27.99
CA LEU A 341 33.89 -31.39 -27.42
C LEU A 341 35.22 -32.13 -27.65
N THR A 342 35.25 -33.44 -27.38
CA THR A 342 36.45 -34.27 -27.57
C THR A 342 36.86 -34.36 -29.03
N VAL A 343 35.92 -34.54 -29.95
CA VAL A 343 36.21 -34.51 -31.40
C VAL A 343 36.75 -33.15 -31.82
N GLY A 344 36.16 -32.05 -31.34
CA GLY A 344 36.64 -30.69 -31.62
C GLY A 344 38.07 -30.46 -31.13
N LEU A 345 38.40 -30.89 -29.91
CA LEU A 345 39.75 -30.80 -29.34
C LEU A 345 40.76 -31.65 -30.12
N LEU A 346 40.38 -32.86 -30.54
CA LEU A 346 41.23 -33.71 -31.38
C LEU A 346 41.50 -33.08 -32.74
N PHE A 347 40.49 -32.45 -33.35
CA PHE A 347 40.65 -31.77 -34.63
C PHE A 347 41.57 -30.55 -34.50
N LEU A 348 41.44 -29.78 -33.41
CA LEU A 348 42.33 -28.66 -33.10
C LEU A 348 43.78 -29.14 -32.88
N ALA A 349 43.98 -30.21 -32.14
CA ALA A 349 45.31 -30.80 -31.92
C ALA A 349 45.95 -31.28 -33.22
N ALA A 350 45.18 -31.93 -34.10
CA ALA A 350 45.64 -32.36 -35.41
C ALA A 350 46.02 -31.17 -36.31
N MET A 351 45.23 -30.09 -36.28
CA MET A 351 45.54 -28.85 -37.00
C MET A 351 46.82 -28.18 -36.48
N LEU A 352 47.02 -28.14 -35.16
CA LEU A 352 48.24 -27.60 -34.54
C LEU A 352 49.47 -28.44 -34.87
N LEU A 353 49.35 -29.78 -34.88
CA LEU A 353 50.40 -30.70 -35.31
C LEU A 353 50.75 -30.51 -36.79
N ALA A 354 49.74 -30.45 -37.67
CA ALA A 354 49.94 -30.17 -39.09
C ALA A 354 50.61 -28.81 -39.31
N TYR A 355 50.20 -27.78 -38.56
CA TYR A 355 50.81 -26.46 -38.60
C TYR A 355 52.27 -26.47 -38.14
N ALA A 356 52.58 -27.18 -37.04
CA ALA A 356 53.93 -27.32 -36.51
C ALA A 356 54.85 -28.10 -37.45
N LEU A 357 54.35 -29.15 -38.12
CA LEU A 357 55.09 -29.92 -39.11
C LEU A 357 55.37 -29.14 -40.39
N LYS A 358 54.45 -28.24 -40.79
CA LYS A 358 54.62 -27.36 -41.96
C LYS A 358 55.58 -26.17 -41.70
N ARG A 359 55.95 -25.93 -40.44
CA ARG A 359 56.90 -24.89 -40.00
C ARG A 359 58.34 -25.40 -39.82
N LYS A 360 58.57 -26.72 -39.92
CA LYS A 360 59.91 -27.31 -40.11
C LYS A 360 60.20 -27.43 -41.60
#